data_AF-A0A960X0I6-F1
#
_entry.id   AF-A0A960X0I6-F1
#
_cell.length_a   1.000
_cell.length_b   1.000
_cell.length_c   1.000
_cell.angle_alpha   90.00
_cell.angle_beta   90.00
_cell.angle_gamma   90.00
#
_symmetry.space_group_name_H-M   'P 1'
#
loop_
_entity.id
_entity.type
_entity.pdbx_description
1 polymer ?
#
loop_
_entity_poly.entity_id
_entity_poly.type
_entity_poly.pdbx_seq_one_letter_code
_entity_poly.pdbx_strand_id
1 'polypeptide(L)'
;GDYFGHWLHMRRLINEPPRIFHVNWFRKDANGKFLWPGFGDNMRVLEWIVKRCRGEGRGHETELGWMPRYSEINWAGLPDFTREKWDELMQFNGREFRSELLSTEELYLDLHDDMPKELYYQRELLAGRL
;
A
#
# COMPACT_ATOMS: atom_id res chain seq x y z
N GLY A 1 7.68 -20.76 6.38
CA GLY A 1 6.48 -20.35 5.60
C GLY A 1 5.16 -20.54 6.33
N ASP A 2 5.10 -21.42 7.33
CA ASP A 2 3.90 -21.70 8.15
C ASP A 2 3.18 -20.47 8.71
N TYR A 3 3.90 -19.42 9.10
CA TYR A 3 3.29 -18.18 9.57
C TYR A 3 2.38 -17.53 8.52
N PHE A 4 2.81 -17.51 7.24
CA PHE A 4 1.97 -17.04 6.15
C PHE A 4 0.79 -17.98 5.89
N GLY A 5 1.03 -19.29 5.99
CA GLY A 5 -0.02 -20.30 5.91
C GLY A 5 -1.11 -20.10 6.96
N HIS A 6 -0.72 -19.76 8.20
CA HIS A 6 -1.63 -19.43 9.27
C HIS A 6 -2.50 -18.20 8.94
N TRP A 7 -1.91 -17.11 8.44
CA TRP A 7 -2.68 -15.92 8.02
C TRP A 7 -3.71 -16.23 6.93
N LEU A 8 -3.33 -17.02 5.93
CA LEU A 8 -4.24 -17.46 4.87
C LEU A 8 -5.36 -18.37 5.40
N HIS A 9 -5.05 -19.22 6.38
CA HIS A 9 -6.04 -20.05 7.05
C HIS A 9 -7.04 -19.21 7.86
N MET A 10 -6.56 -18.23 8.63
CA MET A 10 -7.40 -17.34 9.44
C MET A 10 -8.47 -16.63 8.59
N ARG A 11 -8.14 -16.23 7.35
CA ARG A 11 -9.12 -15.64 6.42
C ARG A 11 -10.34 -16.54 6.18
N ARG A 12 -10.16 -17.87 6.19
CA ARG A 12 -11.24 -18.85 5.98
C ARG A 12 -12.15 -19.01 7.21
N LEU A 13 -11.67 -18.62 8.38
CA LEU A 13 -12.38 -18.74 9.65
C LEU A 13 -13.16 -17.47 10.04
N ILE A 14 -12.82 -16.32 9.44
CA ILE A 14 -13.42 -15.03 9.78
C ILE A 14 -14.51 -14.67 8.76
N ASN A 15 -15.74 -14.47 9.25
CA ASN A 15 -16.89 -14.06 8.44
C ASN A 15 -16.69 -12.67 7.81
N GLU A 16 -16.18 -11.72 8.62
CA GLU A 16 -15.95 -10.33 8.23
C GLU A 16 -14.46 -9.99 8.37
N PRO A 17 -13.62 -10.33 7.38
CA PRO A 17 -12.20 -10.04 7.46
C PRO A 17 -11.95 -8.52 7.45
N PRO A 18 -10.99 -8.02 8.24
CA PRO A 18 -10.62 -6.62 8.18
C PRO A 18 -10.02 -6.29 6.81
N ARG A 19 -10.20 -5.05 6.36
CA ARG A 19 -9.50 -4.53 5.19
C ARG A 19 -8.02 -4.32 5.54
N ILE A 20 -7.13 -4.70 4.63
CA ILE A 20 -5.68 -4.51 4.78
C ILE A 20 -5.26 -3.28 3.98
N PHE A 21 -4.44 -2.43 4.58
CA PHE A 21 -3.89 -1.23 3.96
C PHE A 21 -2.37 -1.22 4.10
N HIS A 22 -1.71 -0.80 3.03
CA HIS A 22 -0.27 -0.53 3.04
C HIS A 22 -0.06 0.98 3.04
N VAL A 23 0.79 1.48 3.92
CA VAL A 23 1.06 2.92 4.09
C VAL A 23 2.56 3.15 4.10
N ASN A 24 2.99 4.26 3.48
CA ASN A 24 4.38 4.70 3.50
C ASN A 24 4.44 6.18 3.90
N TRP A 25 4.81 6.45 5.16
CA TRP A 25 4.97 7.81 5.68
C TRP A 25 6.34 8.43 5.35
N PHE A 26 7.25 7.64 4.80
CA PHE A 26 8.67 7.94 4.75
C PHE A 26 9.20 8.17 3.34
N ARG A 27 8.29 8.31 2.36
CA ARG A 27 8.68 8.61 0.98
C ARG A 27 9.44 9.94 0.92
N LYS A 28 10.55 9.94 0.18
CA LYS A 28 11.44 11.09 0.01
C LYS A 28 11.46 11.56 -1.45
N ASP A 29 11.74 12.84 -1.64
CA ASP A 29 12.04 13.43 -2.94
C ASP A 29 13.47 13.10 -3.39
N ALA A 30 13.83 13.56 -4.59
CA ALA A 30 15.18 13.39 -5.14
C ALA A 30 16.29 14.08 -4.33
N ASN A 31 15.93 15.03 -3.46
CA ASN A 31 16.85 15.73 -2.57
C ASN A 31 16.93 15.07 -1.17
N GLY A 32 16.24 13.95 -0.96
CA GLY A 32 16.20 13.21 0.30
C GLY A 32 15.28 13.81 1.37
N LYS A 33 14.45 14.81 1.03
CA LYS A 33 13.48 15.41 1.94
C LYS A 33 12.20 14.57 1.96
N PHE A 34 11.60 14.41 3.13
CA PHE A 34 10.30 13.74 3.25
C PHE A 34 9.21 14.51 2.49
N LEU A 35 8.47 13.77 1.66
CA LEU A 35 7.32 14.31 0.91
C LEU A 35 6.09 14.47 1.79
N TRP A 36 5.95 13.61 2.82
CA TRP A 36 4.84 13.65 3.78
C TRP A 36 5.30 14.26 5.12
N PRO A 37 4.53 15.19 5.72
CA PRO A 37 4.89 15.82 6.99
C PRO A 37 4.92 14.85 8.18
N GLY A 38 4.11 13.78 8.16
CA GLY A 38 4.11 12.73 9.19
C GLY A 38 3.45 13.15 10.51
N PHE A 39 3.81 12.46 11.59
CA PHE A 39 3.33 12.72 12.96
C PHE A 39 1.79 12.81 13.05
N GLY A 40 1.25 13.94 13.53
CA GLY A 40 -0.19 14.16 13.67
C GLY A 40 -0.92 14.19 12.33
N ASP A 41 -0.27 14.58 11.24
CA ASP A 41 -0.90 14.62 9.92
C ASP A 41 -1.23 13.24 9.38
N ASN A 42 -0.62 12.17 9.90
CA ASN A 42 -1.00 10.79 9.59
C ASN A 42 -2.48 10.50 9.87
N MET A 43 -3.09 11.24 10.80
CA MET A 43 -4.53 11.14 11.09
C MET A 43 -5.40 11.39 9.86
N ARG A 44 -4.94 12.19 8.89
CA ARG A 44 -5.67 12.47 7.64
C ARG A 44 -5.81 11.21 6.78
N VAL A 45 -4.78 10.36 6.77
CA VAL A 45 -4.83 9.08 6.04
C VAL A 45 -5.58 8.03 6.84
N LEU A 46 -5.46 8.02 8.17
CA LEU A 46 -6.28 7.15 9.03
C LEU A 46 -7.78 7.48 8.91
N GLU A 47 -8.14 8.76 8.81
CA GLU A 47 -9.51 9.21 8.54
C GLU A 47 -10.03 8.61 7.21
N TRP A 48 -9.21 8.64 6.15
CA TRP A 48 -9.57 8.01 4.87
C TRP A 48 -9.72 6.50 5.00
N ILE A 49 -8.82 5.81 5.71
CA ILE A 49 -8.93 4.36 5.98
C ILE A 49 -10.25 4.03 6.70
N VAL A 50 -10.63 4.80 7.72
CA VAL A 50 -11.89 4.60 8.44
C VAL A 50 -13.09 4.78 7.51
N LYS A 51 -13.09 5.84 6.68
CA LYS A 51 -14.13 6.06 5.67
C LYS A 51 -14.20 4.89 4.68
N ARG A 52 -13.07 4.34 4.22
CA ARG A 52 -13.02 3.16 3.33
C ARG A 52 -13.62 1.92 3.99
N CYS A 53 -13.33 1.69 5.27
CA CYS A 53 -13.93 0.58 6.02
C CYS A 53 -15.46 0.70 6.13
N ARG A 54 -15.98 1.93 6.26
CA ARG A 54 -17.43 2.21 6.31
C ARG A 54 -18.14 2.26 4.95
N GLY A 55 -17.39 2.15 3.84
CA GLY A 55 -17.96 2.29 2.49
C GLY A 55 -18.24 3.75 2.06
N GLU A 56 -17.85 4.73 2.87
CA GLU A 56 -17.99 6.16 2.60
C GLU A 56 -16.77 6.72 1.85
N GLY A 57 -15.62 6.06 2.02
CA GLY A 57 -14.37 6.39 1.36
C GLY A 57 -14.38 5.95 -0.09
N ARG A 58 -14.10 6.88 -0.99
CA ARG A 58 -13.79 6.58 -2.38
C ARG A 58 -12.29 6.30 -2.53
N GLY A 59 -11.92 5.93 -3.74
CA GLY A 59 -10.54 5.74 -4.16
C GLY A 59 -10.54 5.55 -5.66
N HIS A 60 -9.36 5.32 -6.22
CA HIS A 60 -9.22 4.88 -7.60
C HIS A 60 -8.32 3.66 -7.65
N GLU A 61 -8.61 2.79 -8.61
CA GLU A 61 -7.81 1.60 -8.86
C GLU A 61 -6.50 2.01 -9.55
N THR A 62 -5.41 1.47 -9.04
CA THR A 62 -4.05 1.55 -9.59
C THR A 62 -3.47 0.14 -9.64
N GLU A 63 -2.27 0.00 -10.22
CA GLU A 63 -1.54 -1.25 -10.34
C GLU A 63 -1.27 -1.92 -8.97
N LEU A 64 -1.20 -1.11 -7.90
CA LEU A 64 -0.96 -1.55 -6.53
C LEU A 64 -2.25 -1.76 -5.71
N GLY A 65 -3.42 -1.49 -6.31
CA GLY A 65 -4.72 -1.56 -5.65
C GLY A 65 -5.38 -0.19 -5.51
N TRP A 66 -6.20 -0.01 -4.48
CA TRP A 66 -7.00 1.20 -4.33
C TRP A 66 -6.24 2.30 -3.60
N MET A 67 -6.02 3.44 -4.26
CA MET A 67 -5.33 4.60 -3.70
C MET A 67 -6.28 5.80 -3.52
N PRO A 68 -6.05 6.66 -2.51
CA PRO A 68 -6.82 7.88 -2.34
C PRO A 68 -6.58 8.86 -3.49
N ARG A 69 -7.56 9.71 -3.76
CA ARG A 69 -7.40 10.93 -4.56
C ARG A 69 -7.03 12.10 -3.65
N TYR A 70 -6.42 13.14 -4.21
CA TYR A 70 -6.15 14.38 -3.48
C TYR A 70 -7.41 14.93 -2.79
N SER A 71 -8.54 14.95 -3.50
CA SER A 71 -9.81 15.46 -2.95
C SER A 71 -10.44 14.61 -1.84
N GLU A 72 -9.91 13.42 -1.57
CA GLU A 72 -10.43 12.50 -0.55
C GLU A 72 -9.70 12.62 0.79
N ILE A 73 -8.62 13.41 0.82
CA ILE A 73 -7.86 13.71 2.03
C ILE A 73 -8.27 15.08 2.56
N ASN A 74 -8.37 15.19 3.88
CA ASN A 74 -8.65 16.46 4.54
C ASN A 74 -7.38 17.31 4.55
N TRP A 75 -7.41 18.49 3.91
CA TRP A 75 -6.29 19.44 3.84
C TRP A 75 -6.45 20.66 4.75
N ALA A 76 -7.51 20.71 5.56
CA ALA A 76 -7.73 21.82 6.48
C ALA A 76 -6.53 21.96 7.44
N GLY A 77 -6.03 23.19 7.59
CA GLY A 77 -4.84 23.49 8.39
C GLY A 77 -3.50 23.10 7.74
N LEU A 78 -3.47 22.70 6.47
CA LEU A 78 -2.25 22.38 5.73
C LEU A 78 -2.27 23.01 4.31
N PRO A 79 -2.38 24.35 4.20
CA PRO A 79 -2.54 25.03 2.90
C PRO A 79 -1.34 24.88 1.96
N ASP A 80 -0.14 24.62 2.51
CA ASP A 80 1.09 24.48 1.74
C ASP A 80 1.27 23.10 1.10
N PHE A 81 0.38 22.14 1.41
CA PHE A 81 0.40 20.81 0.79
C PHE A 81 -0.41 20.85 -0.49
N THR A 82 0.25 21.23 -1.59
CA THR A 82 -0.40 21.46 -2.87
C THR A 82 -0.69 20.15 -3.62
N ARG A 83 -1.48 20.27 -4.70
CA ARG A 83 -1.78 19.12 -5.56
C ARG A 83 -0.54 18.54 -6.22
N GLU A 84 0.43 19.38 -6.54
CA GLU A 84 1.68 18.99 -7.17
C GLU A 84 2.53 18.12 -6.22
N LYS A 85 2.63 18.53 -4.94
CA LYS A 85 3.30 17.72 -3.89
C LYS A 85 2.60 16.37 -3.68
N TRP A 86 1.28 16.35 -3.77
CA TRP A 86 0.52 15.11 -3.70
C TRP A 86 0.80 14.20 -4.88
N ASP A 87 0.81 14.74 -6.10
CA ASP A 87 1.04 13.95 -7.31
C ASP A 87 2.47 13.38 -7.30
N GLU A 88 3.45 14.10 -6.77
CA GLU A 88 4.81 13.58 -6.50
C GLU A 88 4.80 12.48 -5.42
N LEU A 89 4.13 12.71 -4.29
CA LEU A 89 4.01 11.73 -3.19
C LEU A 89 3.33 10.43 -3.64
N MET A 90 2.34 10.51 -4.53
CA MET A 90 1.57 9.37 -5.03
C MET A 90 2.09 8.83 -6.36
N GLN A 91 3.19 9.37 -6.89
CA GLN A 91 3.74 8.95 -8.17
C GLN A 91 4.06 7.46 -8.15
N PHE A 92 3.63 6.74 -9.18
CA PHE A 92 3.96 5.33 -9.37
C PHE A 92 5.06 5.19 -10.42
N ASN A 93 6.11 4.43 -10.11
CA ASN A 93 7.19 4.12 -11.06
C ASN A 93 7.24 2.60 -11.27
N GLY A 94 6.65 2.12 -12.37
CA GLY A 94 6.61 0.70 -12.69
C GLY A 94 7.99 0.04 -12.80
N ARG A 95 9.05 0.79 -13.17
CA ARG A 95 10.41 0.22 -13.21
C ARG A 95 10.96 -0.04 -11.81
N GLU A 96 10.76 0.90 -10.88
CA GLU A 96 11.16 0.71 -9.47
C GLU A 96 10.41 -0.47 -8.86
N PHE A 97 9.09 -0.56 -9.09
CA PHE A 97 8.29 -1.67 -8.57
C PHE A 97 8.65 -3.03 -9.18
N ARG A 98 9.01 -3.09 -10.47
CA ARG A 98 9.56 -4.32 -11.06
C ARG A 98 10.88 -4.71 -10.40
N SER A 99 11.76 -3.74 -10.15
CA SER A 99 13.02 -4.02 -9.44
C SER A 99 12.77 -4.54 -8.02
N GLU A 100 11.78 -3.98 -7.31
CA GLU A 100 11.43 -4.42 -5.97
C GLU A 100 10.79 -5.81 -5.97
N LEU A 101 9.96 -6.12 -6.97
CA LEU A 101 9.42 -7.47 -7.15
C LEU A 101 10.54 -8.50 -7.36
N LEU A 102 11.56 -8.16 -8.14
CA LEU A 102 12.74 -9.01 -8.33
C LEU A 102 13.57 -9.14 -7.05
N SER A 103 13.76 -8.06 -6.28
CA SER A 103 14.53 -8.12 -5.04
C SER A 103 13.87 -8.98 -3.96
N THR A 104 12.55 -9.21 -4.04
CA THR A 104 11.86 -10.15 -3.12
C THR A 104 12.16 -11.62 -3.42
N GLU A 105 12.77 -11.96 -4.56
CA GLU A 105 12.99 -13.35 -4.97
C GLU A 105 13.86 -14.15 -3.99
N GLU A 106 14.90 -13.52 -3.43
CA GLU A 106 15.78 -14.14 -2.42
C GLU A 106 14.97 -14.63 -1.20
N LEU A 107 14.04 -13.80 -0.70
CA LEU A 107 13.17 -14.19 0.41
C LEU A 107 12.27 -15.39 0.07
N TYR A 108 11.80 -15.50 -1.18
CA TYR A 108 10.99 -16.63 -1.62
C TYR A 108 11.80 -17.92 -1.76
N LEU A 109 13.10 -17.80 -2.09
CA LEU A 109 14.03 -18.92 -2.12
C LEU A 109 14.33 -19.42 -0.70
N ASP A 110 14.62 -18.50 0.22
CA ASP A 110 14.90 -18.84 1.63
C ASP A 110 13.72 -19.54 2.33
N LEU A 111 12.49 -19.19 1.94
CA LEU A 111 11.27 -19.73 2.53
C LEU A 111 10.64 -20.88 1.74
N HIS A 112 11.27 -21.32 0.65
CA HIS A 112 10.69 -22.15 -0.42
C HIS A 112 9.86 -23.34 0.09
N ASP A 113 10.41 -24.15 0.98
CA ASP A 113 9.82 -25.42 1.43
C ASP A 113 8.44 -25.26 2.08
N ASP A 114 8.21 -24.13 2.74
CA ASP A 114 6.99 -23.87 3.52
C ASP A 114 6.12 -22.76 2.92
N MET A 115 6.50 -22.19 1.77
CA MET A 115 5.88 -20.99 1.25
C MET A 115 4.51 -21.33 0.62
N PRO A 116 3.38 -20.75 1.09
CA PRO A 116 2.07 -21.06 0.53
C PRO A 116 1.95 -20.68 -0.95
N LYS A 117 1.41 -21.57 -1.79
CA LYS A 117 1.23 -21.34 -3.24
C LYS A 117 0.46 -20.06 -3.55
N GLU A 118 -0.50 -19.71 -2.70
CA GLU A 118 -1.28 -18.47 -2.83
C GLU A 118 -0.40 -17.22 -2.90
N LEU A 119 0.72 -17.16 -2.16
CA LEU A 119 1.62 -16.02 -2.19
C LEU A 119 2.43 -15.95 -3.49
N TYR A 120 2.82 -17.09 -4.07
CA TYR A 120 3.40 -17.12 -5.43
C TYR A 120 2.39 -16.57 -6.45
N TYR A 121 1.13 -17.00 -6.38
CA TYR A 121 0.10 -16.47 -7.29
C TYR A 121 -0.15 -14.98 -7.10
N GLN A 122 -0.14 -14.46 -5.86
CA GLN A 122 -0.26 -13.01 -5.64
C GLN A 122 0.93 -12.24 -6.25
N ARG A 123 2.14 -12.80 -6.15
CA ARG A 123 3.34 -12.23 -6.78
C ARG A 123 3.20 -12.17 -8.30
N GLU A 124 2.77 -13.26 -8.93
CA GLU A 124 2.54 -13.31 -10.39
C GLU A 124 1.42 -12.35 -10.84
N LEU A 125 0.33 -12.26 -10.07
CA LEU A 125 -0.75 -11.30 -10.35
C LEU A 125 -0.28 -9.85 -10.22
N LEU A 126 0.61 -9.56 -9.27
CA LEU A 126 1.25 -8.25 -9.19
C LEU A 126 2.15 -8.03 -10.41
N ALA A 127 2.99 -9.00 -10.78
CA ALA A 127 3.87 -8.93 -11.95
C ALA A 127 3.11 -8.64 -13.25
N GLY A 128 1.92 -9.22 -13.42
CA GLY A 128 1.08 -9.01 -14.61
C GLY A 128 0.34 -7.66 -14.65
N ARG A 129 0.23 -6.97 -13.51
CA ARG A 129 -0.35 -5.61 -13.43
C ARG A 129 0.69 -4.52 -13.64
N LEU A 130 1.93 -4.77 -13.20
CA LEU A 130 3.09 -3.88 -13.39
C LEU A 130 3.55 -3.85 -14.84
#